data_AF-A0AAJ0P8E8-F1
#
_entry.id   AF-A0AAJ0P8E8-F1
#
_cell.length_a   1.000
_cell.length_b   1.000
_cell.length_c   1.000
_cell.angle_alpha   90.00
_cell.angle_beta   90.00
_cell.angle_gamma   90.00
#
_symmetry.space_group_name_H-M   'P 1'
#
loop_
_entity.id
_entity.type
_entity.pdbx_description
1 polymer ?
#
loop_
_entity_poly.entity_id
_entity_poly.type
_entity_poly.pdbx_seq_one_letter_code
_entity_poly.pdbx_strand_id
1 'polypeptide(L)' 'MPINSAVQMVEVQQMLTQGMSGGPLLDLNDQVIGVVHKSGHEHGRQLAINIGVLHAWLP' A
#
# COMPACT_ATOMS: atom_id res chain seq x y z
N MET A 1 6.89 -20.61 6.60
CA MET A 1 7.13 -20.59 5.14
C MET A 1 7.32 -19.14 4.73
N PRO A 2 8.33 -18.75 3.94
CA PRO A 2 8.44 -17.37 3.51
C PRO A 2 7.35 -17.15 2.45
N ILE A 3 6.31 -16.40 2.80
CA ILE A 3 5.29 -15.97 1.85
C ILE A 3 5.93 -14.87 1.00
N ASN A 4 6.44 -15.21 -0.18
CA ASN A 4 6.65 -14.25 -1.25
C ASN A 4 5.30 -13.99 -1.91
N SER A 5 4.45 -13.20 -1.23
CA SER A 5 3.21 -12.71 -1.83
C SER A 5 3.57 -11.57 -2.77
N ALA A 6 3.40 -11.78 -4.07
CA ALA A 6 3.37 -10.71 -5.05
C ALA A 6 2.12 -9.86 -4.80
N VAL A 7 2.18 -9.02 -3.75
CA VAL A 7 1.10 -8.12 -3.38
C VAL A 7 0.98 -7.08 -4.49
N GLN A 8 -0.22 -6.91 -5.06
CA GLN A 8 -0.47 -5.84 -6.00
C GLN A 8 -0.25 -4.50 -5.31
N MET A 9 0.67 -3.70 -5.84
CA MET A 9 1.02 -2.38 -5.30
C MET A 9 0.52 -1.27 -6.21
N VAL A 10 0.17 -0.15 -5.61
CA VAL A 10 -0.14 1.12 -6.27
C VAL A 10 1.03 2.06 -6.03
N GLU A 11 1.55 2.66 -7.09
CA GLU A 11 2.52 3.75 -6.97
C GLU A 11 1.80 5.04 -6.58
N VAL A 12 2.36 5.75 -5.60
CA VAL A 12 1.86 7.04 -5.15
C VAL A 12 2.92 8.10 -5.37
N GLN A 13 2.46 9.31 -5.70
CA GLN A 13 3.35 10.46 -5.86
C GLN A 13 3.67 11.15 -4.51
N GLN A 14 2.82 10.94 -3.50
CA GLN A 14 3.04 11.50 -2.17
C GLN A 14 4.23 10.84 -1.48
N MET A 15 5.02 11.62 -0.76
CA MET A 15 6.10 11.10 0.06
C MET A 15 5.52 10.37 1.28
N LEU A 16 5.80 9.07 1.40
CA LEU A 16 5.41 8.27 2.55
C LEU A 16 6.52 8.33 3.61
N THR A 17 6.20 8.86 4.78
CA THR A 17 7.16 9.02 5.88
C THR A 17 6.98 7.92 6.93
N GLN A 18 7.96 7.83 7.84
CA GLN A 18 7.86 6.92 8.97
C GLN A 18 6.66 7.30 9.85
N GLY A 19 5.90 6.30 10.28
CA GLY A 19 4.65 6.48 11.04
C GLY A 19 3.39 6.46 10.19
N MET A 20 3.49 6.56 8.86
CA MET A 20 2.33 6.43 7.96
C MET A 20 2.00 4.97 7.61
N SER A 21 2.94 4.04 7.85
CA SER A 21 2.76 2.62 7.51
C SER A 21 1.54 2.02 8.18
N GLY A 22 0.73 1.28 7.41
CA GLY A 22 -0.54 0.72 7.87
C GLY A 22 -1.73 1.67 7.80
N GLY A 23 -1.51 2.96 7.52
CA GLY A 23 -2.59 3.93 7.30
C GLY A 23 -3.31 3.73 5.96
N PRO A 24 -4.55 4.22 5.82
CA PRO A 24 -5.30 4.15 4.58
C PRO A 24 -4.75 5.13 3.54
N LEU A 25 -4.75 4.71 2.28
CA LEU A 25 -4.62 5.59 1.12
C LEU A 25 -6.02 5.92 0.61
N LEU A 26 -6.32 7.21 0.47
CA LEU A 26 -7.62 7.71 0.04
C LEU A 26 -7.55 8.27 -1.39
N ASP A 27 -8.63 8.14 -2.14
CA ASP A 27 -8.84 8.88 -3.39
C ASP A 27 -9.47 10.27 -3.12
N LEU A 28 -9.81 10.98 -4.20
CA LEU A 28 -10.43 12.31 -4.11
C LEU A 28 -11.86 12.30 -3.55
N ASN A 29 -12.46 11.13 -3.37
CA ASN A 29 -13.82 10.93 -2.84
C ASN A 29 -13.78 10.30 -1.44
N ASP A 30 -12.64 10.39 -0.75
CA ASP A 30 -12.38 9.80 0.56
C ASP A 30 -12.55 8.26 0.62
N GLN A 31 -12.47 7.58 -0.53
CA GLN A 31 -12.55 6.12 -0.60
C GLN A 31 -11.19 5.48 -0.34
N VAL A 32 -11.16 4.42 0.45
CA VAL A 32 -9.93 3.65 0.70
C VAL A 32 -9.56 2.86 -0.55
N ILE A 33 -8.44 3.21 -1.16
CA ILE A 33 -7.89 2.55 -2.37
C ILE A 33 -6.64 1.71 -2.07
N GLY A 34 -6.07 1.83 -0.86
CA GLY A 34 -4.92 1.03 -0.47
C GLY A 34 -4.49 1.21 0.97
N VAL A 35 -3.41 0.52 1.32
CA VAL A 35 -2.76 0.59 2.64
C VAL A 35 -1.31 0.98 2.45
N VAL A 36 -0.87 2.03 3.15
CA VAL A 36 0.52 2.52 3.07
C VAL A 36 1.48 1.41 3.48
N HIS A 37 2.42 1.09 2.59
CA HIS A 37 3.48 0.12 2.85
C HIS A 37 4.82 0.75 2.54
N LYS A 38 5.61 1.05 3.56
CA LYS A 38 6.97 1.52 3.36
C LYS A 38 7.84 0.35 2.88
N SER A 39 7.98 0.17 1.56
CA SER A 39 9.03 -0.67 1.01
C SER A 39 10.40 -0.11 1.43
N GLY A 40 11.35 -0.98 1.76
CA GLY A 40 12.69 -0.58 2.17
C GLY A 40 13.37 0.36 1.17
N HIS A 41 14.42 1.05 1.62
CA HIS A 41 15.20 2.14 0.99
C HIS A 41 15.63 1.99 -0.50
N GLU A 42 15.25 0.91 -1.17
CA GLU A 42 15.74 0.45 -2.47
C GLU A 42 15.01 1.08 -3.66
N HIS A 43 13.81 1.63 -3.50
CA HIS A 43 13.01 2.12 -4.63
C HIS A 43 12.70 3.60 -4.42
N GLY A 44 13.18 4.47 -5.31
CA GLY A 44 12.78 5.89 -5.36
C GLY A 44 11.30 6.12 -5.68
N ARG A 45 10.48 5.06 -5.59
CA ARG A 45 9.03 5.02 -5.83
C ARG A 45 8.36 4.74 -4.50
N GLN A 46 7.30 5.49 -4.21
CA GLN A 46 6.49 5.28 -3.02
C GLN A 46 5.36 4.32 -3.38
N LEU A 47 5.24 3.21 -2.66
CA LEU A 47 4.30 2.14 -2.97
C LEU A 47 3.30 1.95 -1.82
N ALA A 48 2.08 1.59 -2.16
CA ALA A 48 1.04 1.19 -1.22
C ALA A 48 0.43 -0.14 -1.68
N ILE A 49 -0.07 -0.95 -0.75
CA ILE A 49 -0.80 -2.18 -1.06
C ILE A 49 -2.17 -1.80 -1.61
N ASN A 50 -2.56 -2.34 -2.77
CA ASN A 50 -3.89 -2.12 -3.32
C ASN A 50 -4.96 -2.74 -2.42
N ILE A 51 -6.06 -2.02 -2.16
CA ILE A 51 -7.13 -2.48 -1.26
C ILE A 51 -7.81 -3.77 -1.77
N GLY A 52 -7.80 -4.02 -3.08
CA GLY A 52 -8.30 -5.24 -3.69
C GLY A 52 -7.62 -6.51 -3.18
N VAL A 53 -6.35 -6.40 -2.74
CA VAL A 53 -5.64 -7.53 -2.10
C VAL A 53 -6.30 -7.89 -0.77
N LEU A 54 -6.72 -6.91 0.03
CA LEU A 54 -7.45 -7.17 1.27
C LEU A 54 -8.86 -7.71 0.98
N HIS A 55 -9.58 -7.13 0.02
CA HIS A 55 -10.91 -7.61 -0.34
C HIS A 55 -10.91 -9.06 -0.86
N ALA A 56 -9.86 -9.49 -1.56
CA ALA A 56 -9.73 -10.88 -1.99
C ALA A 56 -9.44 -11.85 -0.83
N TRP A 57 -8.92 -11.34 0.29
CA TRP A 57 -8.54 -12.14 1.45
C TRP A 57 -9.63 -12.19 2.53
N LEU A 58 -10.49 -11.18 2.59
CA LEU A 58 -11.62 -11.10 3.51
C LEU A 58 -12.84 -11.85 2.92
N PRO A 59 -13.54 -12.66 3.72
CA PRO A 59 -14.72 -13.42 3.30
C PRO A 59 -15.96 -12.54 3.04
#